data_AF-A0A952VR71-F1
#
_entry.id   AF-A0A952VR71-F1
#
_cell.length_a   1.000
_cell.length_b   1.000
_cell.length_c   1.000
_cell.angle_alpha   90.00
_cell.angle_beta   90.00
_cell.angle_gamma   90.00
#
_symmetry.space_group_name_H-M   'P 1'
#
loop_
_entity.id
_entity.type
_entity.pdbx_description
1 polymer ?
#
loop_
_entity_poly.entity_id
_entity_poly.type
_entity_poly.pdbx_seq_one_letter_code
_entity_poly.pdbx_strand_id
1 'polypeptide(L)'
;LTVTRYVERNALRAKLVRQAEHWRWSSLWRRARGDAKLTTWLSDWPVPPPRNWMTRVNRPETGEELETLRVSVQRGRPFGDEAWVNRMAKRFGMESTLRPRGRPKGS
;
A
#
# COMPACT_ATOMS: atom_id res chain seq x y z
N LEU A 1 2.35 -2.70 -7.69
CA LEU A 1 1.75 -3.55 -6.63
C LEU A 1 2.30 -3.30 -5.22
N THR A 2 3.27 -2.40 -5.03
CA THR A 2 3.89 -2.10 -3.73
C THR A 2 2.87 -1.72 -2.64
N VAL A 3 1.93 -0.82 -2.96
CA VAL A 3 0.88 -0.39 -2.01
C VAL A 3 -0.03 -1.55 -1.61
N THR A 4 -0.45 -2.40 -2.55
CA THR A 4 -1.26 -3.60 -2.25
C THR A 4 -0.52 -4.54 -1.30
N ARG A 5 0.78 -4.79 -1.54
CA ARG A 5 1.61 -5.60 -0.64
C ARG A 5 1.65 -5.01 0.77
N TYR A 6 1.87 -3.69 0.87
CA TYR A 6 1.93 -2.99 2.14
C TYR A 6 0.67 -3.17 2.99
N VAL A 7 -0.50 -3.10 2.34
CA VAL A 7 -1.82 -3.28 2.98
C VAL A 7 -2.02 -4.74 3.38
N GLU A 8 -1.85 -5.68 2.44
CA GLU A 8 -2.11 -7.10 2.70
C GLU A 8 -1.11 -7.74 3.66
N ARG A 9 0.11 -7.21 3.77
CA ARG A 9 1.14 -7.63 4.75
C ARG A 9 0.92 -7.03 6.15
N ASN A 10 0.02 -6.07 6.32
CA ASN A 10 -0.05 -5.27 7.55
C ASN A 10 -0.21 -6.10 8.83
N ALA A 11 -1.10 -7.10 8.82
CA ALA A 11 -1.32 -7.96 9.98
C ALA A 11 -0.10 -8.81 10.34
N LEU A 12 0.64 -9.29 9.34
CA LEU A 12 1.91 -10.00 9.53
C LEU A 12 2.98 -9.06 10.12
N ARG A 13 3.10 -7.85 9.57
CA ARG A 13 4.01 -6.81 10.07
C ARG A 13 3.70 -6.41 11.52
N ALA A 14 2.42 -6.36 11.87
CA ALA A 14 1.94 -6.10 13.24
C ALA A 14 2.03 -7.32 14.17
N LYS A 15 2.60 -8.44 13.71
CA LYS A 15 2.75 -9.71 14.47
C LYS A 15 1.43 -10.32 14.95
N LEU A 16 0.31 -9.99 14.30
CA LEU A 16 -1.01 -10.57 14.61
C LEU A 16 -1.17 -11.98 14.04
N VAL A 17 -0.39 -12.31 13.00
CA VAL A 17 -0.38 -13.61 12.32
C VAL A 17 1.04 -13.99 11.93
N ARG A 18 1.29 -15.30 11.76
CA ARG A 18 2.58 -15.83 11.31
C ARG A 18 2.78 -15.78 9.79
N GLN A 19 1.68 -15.71 9.03
CA GLN A 19 1.66 -15.59 7.57
C GLN A 19 0.53 -14.63 7.17
N ALA A 20 0.74 -13.81 6.14
CA ALA A 20 -0.16 -12.72 5.79
C ALA A 20 -1.58 -13.19 5.40
N GLU A 21 -1.66 -14.32 4.70
CA GLU A 21 -2.88 -15.00 4.26
C GLU A 21 -3.70 -15.58 5.40
N HIS A 22 -3.19 -15.63 6.64
CA HIS A 22 -3.96 -16.09 7.79
C HIS A 22 -4.88 -15.01 8.37
N TRP A 23 -4.73 -13.74 7.95
CA TRP A 23 -5.58 -12.64 8.44
C TRP A 23 -6.95 -12.63 7.75
N ARG A 24 -7.98 -13.14 8.43
CA ARG A 24 -9.35 -13.31 7.89
C ARG A 24 -10.00 -12.04 7.34
N TRP A 25 -9.55 -10.88 7.80
CA TRP A 25 -10.06 -9.58 7.39
C TRP A 25 -9.28 -8.94 6.22
N SER A 26 -8.38 -9.69 5.56
CA SER A 26 -7.66 -9.26 4.36
C SER A 26 -8.26 -9.82 3.07
N SER A 27 -8.17 -9.07 1.97
CA SER A 27 -8.42 -9.57 0.61
C SER A 27 -7.51 -10.74 0.25
N LEU A 28 -6.29 -10.80 0.80
CA LEU A 28 -5.36 -11.91 0.57
C LEU A 28 -5.93 -13.23 1.10
N TRP A 29 -6.47 -13.24 2.33
CA TRP A 29 -7.11 -14.43 2.90
C TRP A 29 -8.28 -14.88 2.04
N ARG A 30 -9.12 -13.92 1.58
CA ARG A 30 -10.30 -14.23 0.75
C ARG A 30 -9.90 -14.88 -0.58
N ARG A 31 -8.92 -14.29 -1.28
CA ARG A 31 -8.42 -14.82 -2.55
C ARG A 31 -7.71 -16.16 -2.38
N ALA A 32 -7.00 -16.36 -1.26
CA ALA A 32 -6.31 -17.62 -0.95
C ALA A 32 -7.25 -18.81 -0.73
N ARG A 33 -8.53 -18.57 -0.38
CA ARG A 33 -9.51 -19.64 -0.18
C ARG A 33 -10.01 -20.26 -1.49
N GLY A 34 -9.87 -19.56 -2.62
CA GLY A 34 -10.39 -20.02 -3.91
C GLY A 34 -11.92 -20.07 -3.99
N ASP A 35 -12.63 -19.54 -3.01
CA ASP A 35 -14.10 -19.49 -3.00
C ASP A 35 -14.59 -18.18 -3.64
N ALA A 36 -15.26 -18.30 -4.79
CA ALA A 36 -15.81 -17.18 -5.54
C ALA A 36 -16.80 -16.33 -4.71
N LYS A 37 -17.53 -16.92 -3.76
CA LYS A 37 -18.46 -16.20 -2.88
C LYS A 37 -17.73 -15.21 -1.97
N LEU A 38 -16.50 -15.56 -1.55
CA LEU A 38 -15.68 -14.70 -0.69
C LEU A 38 -15.06 -13.52 -1.45
N THR A 39 -14.96 -13.61 -2.77
CA THR A 39 -14.34 -12.60 -3.64
C THR A 39 -15.35 -11.80 -4.46
N THR A 40 -16.64 -12.17 -4.45
CA THR A 40 -17.70 -11.55 -5.29
C THR A 40 -17.79 -10.02 -5.13
N TRP A 41 -17.50 -9.50 -3.94
CA TRP A 41 -17.57 -8.07 -3.64
C TRP A 41 -16.21 -7.36 -3.68
N LEU A 42 -15.13 -8.09 -3.96
CA LEU A 42 -13.82 -7.47 -4.14
C LEU A 42 -13.74 -6.90 -5.55
N SER A 43 -13.30 -5.65 -5.67
CA SER A 43 -12.95 -5.07 -6.96
C SER A 43 -11.88 -5.90 -7.67
N ASP A 44 -11.93 -5.85 -8.99
CA ASP A 44 -10.86 -6.37 -9.83
C ASP A 44 -9.56 -5.65 -9.55
N TRP A 45 -8.46 -6.35 -9.80
CA TRP A 45 -7.17 -5.72 -9.71
C TRP A 45 -6.96 -4.75 -10.88
N PRO A 46 -6.30 -3.61 -10.65
CA PRO A 46 -5.98 -2.68 -11.74
C PRO A 46 -4.98 -3.26 -12.75
N VAL A 47 -4.29 -4.35 -12.38
CA VAL A 47 -3.39 -5.14 -13.24
C VAL A 47 -3.56 -6.62 -12.89
N PRO A 48 -3.29 -7.58 -13.80
CA PRO A 48 -3.40 -9.00 -13.49
C PRO A 48 -2.61 -9.38 -12.21
N PRO A 49 -3.21 -10.12 -11.27
CA PRO A 49 -2.52 -10.51 -10.04
C PRO A 49 -1.35 -11.46 -10.35
N PRO A 50 -0.14 -11.23 -9.79
CA PRO A 50 0.98 -12.13 -9.99
C PRO A 50 0.68 -13.53 -9.44
N ARG A 51 1.07 -14.58 -10.17
CA ARG A 51 0.87 -15.98 -9.73
C ARG A 51 1.53 -16.27 -8.37
N ASN A 52 2.66 -15.64 -8.09
CA ASN A 52 3.41 -15.79 -6.84
C ASN A 52 3.11 -14.70 -5.79
N TRP A 53 1.92 -14.08 -5.88
CA TRP A 53 1.59 -12.93 -5.04
C TRP A 53 1.67 -13.23 -3.53
N MET A 54 1.11 -14.35 -3.08
CA MET A 54 1.16 -14.76 -1.67
C MET A 54 2.60 -14.88 -1.16
N THR A 55 3.49 -15.51 -1.91
CA THR A 55 4.93 -15.59 -1.59
C THR A 55 5.54 -14.19 -1.50
N ARG A 56 5.22 -13.30 -2.44
CA ARG A 56 5.71 -11.92 -2.44
C ARG A 56 5.22 -11.13 -1.23
N VAL A 57 3.97 -11.30 -0.81
CA VAL A 57 3.42 -10.65 0.39
C VAL A 57 4.14 -11.13 1.65
N ASN A 58 4.50 -12.41 1.76
CA ASN A 58 5.19 -12.96 2.92
C ASN A 58 6.70 -12.64 2.99
N ARG A 59 7.34 -12.21 1.90
CA ARG A 59 8.75 -11.75 1.95
C ARG A 59 8.92 -10.49 2.81
N PRO A 60 10.03 -10.34 3.56
CA PRO A 60 10.39 -9.09 4.23
C PRO A 60 10.39 -7.88 3.27
N GLU A 61 10.03 -6.71 3.80
CA GLU A 61 10.15 -5.41 3.14
C GLU A 61 11.40 -4.72 3.71
N THR A 62 12.10 -3.94 2.91
CA THR A 62 13.23 -3.15 3.45
C THR A 62 12.71 -1.98 4.28
N GLY A 63 13.54 -1.46 5.19
CA GLY A 63 13.17 -0.30 6.01
C GLY A 63 12.87 0.94 5.16
N GLU A 64 13.64 1.15 4.10
CA GLU A 64 13.50 2.28 3.16
C GLU A 64 12.21 2.21 2.34
N GLU A 65 11.88 1.03 1.79
CA GLU A 65 10.61 0.80 1.08
C GLU A 65 9.42 1.12 1.98
N LEU A 66 9.49 0.65 3.23
CA LEU A 66 8.43 0.82 4.21
C LEU A 66 8.27 2.29 4.63
N GLU A 67 9.37 3.02 4.82
CA GLU A 67 9.32 4.40 5.24
C GLU A 67 8.75 5.31 4.14
N THR A 68 9.13 5.07 2.89
CA THR A 68 8.58 5.82 1.74
C THR A 68 7.05 5.66 1.63
N LEU A 69 6.55 4.45 1.88
CA LEU A 69 5.12 4.16 1.96
C LEU A 69 4.46 4.84 3.16
N ARG A 70 5.07 4.77 4.34
CA ARG A 70 4.54 5.40 5.56
C ARG A 70 4.40 6.90 5.42
N VAL A 71 5.39 7.59 4.86
CA VAL A 71 5.29 9.03 4.60
C VAL A 71 4.10 9.32 3.69
N SER A 72 3.90 8.51 2.66
CA SER A 72 2.78 8.68 1.73
C SER A 72 1.42 8.51 2.41
N VAL A 73 1.27 7.47 3.24
CA VAL A 73 0.07 7.23 4.06
C VAL A 73 -0.18 8.34 5.08
N GLN A 74 0.86 8.76 5.82
CA GLN A 74 0.73 9.76 6.88
C GLN A 74 0.50 11.17 6.36
N ARG A 75 1.07 11.51 5.20
CA ARG A 75 0.95 12.85 4.60
C ARG A 75 -0.24 12.97 3.64
N GLY A 76 -0.87 11.86 3.28
CA GLY A 76 -1.82 11.82 2.16
C GLY A 76 -1.15 12.12 0.81
N ARG A 77 0.16 11.87 0.72
CA ARG A 77 0.97 12.18 -0.47
C ARG A 77 0.82 11.06 -1.51
N PRO A 78 0.75 11.38 -2.82
CA PRO A 78 0.80 10.36 -3.88
C PRO A 78 2.08 9.50 -3.79
N PHE A 79 1.96 8.19 -4.02
CA PHE A 79 3.09 7.27 -4.01
C PHE A 79 3.50 6.89 -5.43
N GLY A 80 4.76 7.11 -5.80
CA GLY A 80 5.31 6.80 -7.13
C GLY A 80 6.59 7.58 -7.41
N ASP A 81 6.99 7.64 -8.69
CA ASP A 81 8.15 8.41 -9.13
C ASP A 81 7.99 9.90 -8.82
N GLU A 82 9.07 10.57 -8.41
CA GLU A 82 9.03 11.96 -7.94
C GLU A 82 8.40 12.92 -8.97
N ALA A 83 8.77 12.80 -10.24
CA ALA A 83 8.20 13.60 -11.32
C ALA A 83 6.68 13.38 -11.46
N TRP A 84 6.21 12.14 -11.29
CA TRP A 84 4.79 11.82 -11.33
C TRP A 84 4.06 12.35 -10.09
N VAL A 85 4.65 12.20 -8.90
CA VAL A 85 4.11 12.70 -7.63
C VAL A 85 3.92 14.21 -7.69
N ASN A 86 4.92 14.96 -8.16
CA ASN A 86 4.83 16.42 -8.31
C ASN A 86 3.72 16.84 -9.28
N ARG A 87 3.59 16.16 -10.43
CA ARG A 87 2.52 16.43 -11.41
C ARG A 87 1.14 16.16 -10.81
N MET A 88 0.97 15.03 -10.11
CA MET A 88 -0.30 14.66 -9.51
C MET A 88 -0.67 15.57 -8.35
N ALA A 89 0.30 15.93 -7.50
CA ALA A 89 0.08 16.87 -6.42
C ALA A 89 -0.42 18.22 -6.97
N LYS A 90 0.21 18.74 -8.02
CA LYS A 90 -0.26 19.97 -8.68
C LYS A 90 -1.65 19.83 -9.29
N ARG A 91 -1.90 18.71 -10.00
CA ARG A 91 -3.19 18.46 -10.66
C ARG A 91 -4.36 18.41 -9.68
N PHE A 92 -4.15 17.88 -8.48
CA PHE A 92 -5.21 17.66 -7.49
C PHE A 92 -5.14 18.64 -6.30
N GLY A 93 -4.31 19.68 -6.36
CA GLY A 93 -4.20 20.66 -5.27
C GLY A 93 -3.59 20.08 -3.97
N MET A 94 -2.77 19.04 -4.08
CA MET A 94 -2.18 18.31 -2.95
C MET A 94 -0.72 18.71 -2.66
N GLU A 95 -0.24 19.85 -3.17
CA GLU A 95 1.15 20.29 -2.97
C GLU A 95 1.51 20.48 -1.49
N SER A 96 0.52 20.76 -0.64
CA SER A 96 0.69 20.85 0.82
C SER A 96 1.19 19.54 1.46
N THR A 97 0.95 18.40 0.82
CA THR A 97 1.41 17.07 1.27
C THR A 97 2.92 16.87 1.05
N LEU A 98 3.49 17.62 0.10
CA LEU A 98 4.91 17.56 -0.27
C LEU A 98 5.78 18.53 0.53
N ARG A 99 5.21 19.68 0.93
CA ARG A 99 5.93 20.72 1.68
C ARG A 99 6.23 20.26 3.12
N PRO A 100 7.24 20.85 3.79
CA PRO A 100 7.45 20.64 5.22
C PRO A 100 6.19 20.96 6.04
N ARG A 101 5.97 20.22 7.13
CA ARG A 101 4.88 20.52 8.05
C ARG A 101 5.18 21.80 8.82
N GLY A 102 4.16 22.62 9.03
CA GLY A 102 4.24 23.84 9.84
C GLY A 102 4.27 25.12 9.00
N ARG A 103 4.50 26.24 9.70
CA ARG A 103 4.54 27.57 9.09
C ARG A 103 5.69 27.63 8.06
N PRO A 104 5.46 28.20 6.85
CA PRO A 104 6.54 28.48 5.92
C PRO A 104 7.64 29.29 6.62
N LYS A 105 8.89 28.87 6.46
CA LYS A 105 10.03 29.67 6.90
C LYS A 105 10.01 30.96 6.06
N GLY A 106 10.03 32.12 6.74
CA GLY A 106 10.01 33.42 6.08
C GLY A 106 11.13 33.50 5.05
N SER A 107 10.80 34.11 3.90
CA SER A 107 11.74 34.46 2.84
C SER A 107 12.80 35.44 3.32
#